data_AF-A0A9P5TR43-F1
#
_entry.id   AF-A0A9P5TR43-F1
#
_cell.length_a   1.000
_cell.length_b   1.000
_cell.length_c   1.000
_cell.angle_alpha   90.00
_cell.angle_beta   90.00
_cell.angle_gamma   90.00
#
_symmetry.space_group_name_H-M   'P 1'
#
loop_
_entity.id
_entity.type
_entity.pdbx_description
1 polymer ?
#
loop_
_entity_poly.entity_id
_entity_poly.type
_entity_poly.pdbx_seq_one_letter_code
_entity_poly.pdbx_strand_id
1 'polypeptide(L)'
;MDLQHDIDSVFNPERFLSKGYFFHTTVEPKAPNPCIKLRGHGVLGLPLNERDIPALALNVLPSTLKAMEDSTPHTTERTIADQIEFGIPLWNEWVEGFCKETYIRLGFERKSKRFPKMKFSRLQICRKNSSNRYMELASNDQTSVSAFGTVIILLPSEYSGRQLEVSHSSTTQTVDFSVKSPFMTALFACHKQAKVHMYIR
;
A
#
# COMPACT_ATOMS: atom_id res chain seq x y z
N MET A 1 6.88 47.80 -12.24
CA MET A 1 6.20 46.52 -11.95
C MET A 1 7.31 45.56 -11.59
N ASP A 2 7.47 45.29 -10.29
CA ASP A 2 8.63 44.60 -9.75
C ASP A 2 8.33 43.11 -9.63
N LEU A 3 8.71 42.38 -10.68
CA LEU A 3 8.43 40.95 -10.83
C LEU A 3 9.01 40.12 -9.68
N GLN A 4 10.08 40.59 -9.03
CA GLN A 4 10.70 39.88 -7.91
C GLN A 4 9.82 39.94 -6.66
N HIS A 5 9.27 41.11 -6.35
CA HIS A 5 8.33 41.28 -5.25
C HIS A 5 7.02 40.50 -5.48
N ASP A 6 6.57 40.42 -6.74
CA ASP A 6 5.37 39.66 -7.09
C ASP A 6 5.62 38.14 -6.97
N ILE A 7 6.78 37.65 -7.41
CA ILE A 7 7.21 36.25 -7.25
C ILE A 7 7.32 35.88 -5.77
N ASP A 8 7.98 36.68 -4.94
CA ASP A 8 8.13 36.41 -3.51
C ASP A 8 6.77 36.39 -2.79
N SER A 9 5.82 37.22 -3.23
CA SER A 9 4.45 37.20 -2.72
C SER A 9 3.67 35.94 -3.11
N VAL A 10 3.95 35.37 -4.29
CA VAL A 10 3.33 34.13 -4.78
C VAL A 10 3.95 32.91 -4.11
N PHE A 11 5.27 32.94 -3.85
CA PHE A 11 6.00 31.85 -3.20
C PHE A 11 6.02 31.89 -1.67
N ASN A 12 5.27 32.81 -1.06
CA ASN A 12 5.17 32.91 0.39
C ASN A 12 4.80 31.53 1.00
N PRO A 13 5.66 30.92 1.83
CA PRO A 13 5.40 29.62 2.45
C PRO A 13 4.09 29.59 3.24
N GLU A 14 3.63 30.73 3.74
CA GLU A 14 2.35 30.86 4.45
C GLU A 14 1.13 30.87 3.51
N ARG A 15 1.30 31.09 2.20
CA ARG A 15 0.23 30.89 1.20
C ARG A 15 0.04 29.43 0.83
N PHE A 16 1.10 28.62 0.93
CA PHE A 16 1.02 27.16 0.79
C PHE A 16 0.65 26.51 2.12
N LEU A 17 -0.52 26.85 2.63
CA LEU A 17 -1.20 26.16 3.75
C LEU A 17 -1.67 24.74 3.37
N SER A 18 -0.88 23.99 2.61
CA SER A 18 -0.98 22.54 2.59
C SER A 18 0.21 21.99 3.36
N LYS A 19 0.06 21.92 4.69
CA LYS A 19 0.87 21.08 5.58
C LYS A 19 0.63 19.57 5.35
N GLY A 20 0.26 19.18 4.14
CA GLY A 20 0.03 17.79 3.78
C GLY A 20 1.35 17.20 3.29
N TYR A 21 1.80 16.11 3.92
CA TYR A 21 2.86 15.30 3.35
C TYR A 21 2.28 14.54 2.13
N PHE A 22 3.07 14.35 1.07
CA PHE A 22 2.65 13.56 -0.10
C PHE A 22 2.46 12.07 0.24
N PHE A 23 2.85 11.67 1.45
CA PHE A 23 2.62 10.35 2.02
C PHE A 23 2.48 10.41 3.54
N HIS A 24 1.91 9.36 4.14
CA HIS A 24 1.80 9.16 5.58
C HIS A 24 2.08 7.69 5.90
N THR A 25 2.77 7.42 7.02
CA THR A 25 3.00 6.07 7.51
C THR A 25 2.72 5.94 9.00
N THR A 26 2.24 4.77 9.41
CA THR A 26 2.08 4.40 10.81
C THR A 26 2.25 2.88 10.98
N VAL A 27 2.44 2.44 12.23
CA VAL A 27 2.43 1.02 12.59
C VAL A 27 1.42 0.82 13.70
N GLU A 28 0.60 -0.20 13.55
CA GLU A 28 -0.58 -0.46 14.36
C GLU A 28 -0.49 -1.84 15.01
N PRO A 29 0.11 -1.94 16.21
CA PRO A 29 0.23 -3.21 16.94
C PRO A 29 -1.12 -3.81 17.35
N LYS A 30 -2.18 -2.98 17.38
CA LYS A 30 -3.55 -3.36 17.77
C LYS A 30 -4.49 -3.47 16.57
N ALA A 31 -3.96 -3.51 15.34
CA ALA A 31 -4.79 -3.69 14.17
C ALA A 31 -5.56 -5.03 14.26
N PRO A 32 -6.87 -5.04 13.98
CA PRO A 32 -7.65 -6.28 13.96
C PRO A 32 -7.13 -7.23 12.88
N ASN A 33 -7.27 -8.53 13.08
CA ASN A 33 -6.97 -9.49 12.02
C ASN A 33 -8.04 -9.36 10.91
N PRO A 34 -7.67 -9.17 9.63
CA PRO A 34 -8.63 -9.08 8.53
C PRO A 34 -9.43 -10.36 8.28
N CYS A 35 -8.95 -11.52 8.76
CA CYS A 35 -9.49 -12.84 8.46
C CYS A 35 -9.77 -13.02 6.96
N ILE A 36 -8.71 -12.86 6.16
CA ILE A 36 -8.76 -12.93 4.70
C ILE A 36 -9.16 -14.35 4.30
N LYS A 37 -10.26 -14.49 3.58
CA LYS A 37 -10.68 -15.74 2.96
C LYS A 37 -10.33 -15.69 1.47
N LEU A 38 -9.59 -16.69 1.02
CA LEU A 38 -9.22 -16.88 -0.36
C LEU A 38 -10.05 -18.02 -0.95
N ARG A 39 -10.74 -17.77 -2.06
CA ARG A 39 -11.50 -18.80 -2.76
C ARG A 39 -10.58 -19.95 -3.16
N GLY A 40 -10.94 -21.18 -2.80
CA GLY A 40 -10.15 -22.38 -3.08
C GLY A 40 -9.07 -22.72 -2.04
N HIS A 41 -8.70 -21.79 -1.15
CA HIS A 41 -7.70 -22.03 -0.09
C HIS A 41 -8.30 -21.98 1.32
N GLY A 42 -9.32 -21.15 1.55
CA GLY A 42 -9.89 -20.93 2.88
C GLY A 42 -9.30 -19.71 3.56
N VAL A 43 -9.21 -19.72 4.89
CA VAL A 43 -8.70 -18.58 5.67
C VAL A 43 -7.18 -18.51 5.59
N LEU A 44 -6.65 -17.37 5.15
CA LEU A 44 -5.23 -17.07 5.17
C LEU A 44 -4.76 -16.81 6.62
N GLY A 45 -3.82 -17.61 7.09
CA GLY A 45 -3.17 -17.40 8.38
C GLY A 45 -2.27 -16.16 8.39
N LEU A 46 -2.36 -15.35 9.45
CA LEU A 46 -1.45 -14.23 9.72
C LEU A 46 -0.84 -14.39 11.13
N PRO A 47 0.48 -14.18 11.32
CA PRO A 47 1.47 -13.78 10.32
C PRO A 47 1.67 -14.80 9.20
N LEU A 48 1.83 -14.29 7.99
CA LEU A 48 2.13 -15.14 6.84
C LEU A 48 3.50 -15.79 7.03
N ASN A 49 3.53 -17.11 6.91
CA ASN A 49 4.72 -17.94 7.06
C ASN A 49 5.00 -18.71 5.75
N GLU A 50 6.21 -19.28 5.62
CA GLU A 50 6.62 -19.98 4.40
C GLU A 50 5.84 -21.26 4.10
N ARG A 51 5.26 -21.90 5.13
CA ARG A 51 4.53 -23.17 5.00
C ARG A 51 3.22 -23.00 4.23
N ASP A 52 2.60 -21.83 4.31
CA ASP A 52 1.31 -21.58 3.65
C ASP A 52 1.47 -21.19 2.16
N ILE A 53 2.67 -20.78 1.73
CA ILE A 53 2.95 -20.33 0.36
C ILE A 53 2.70 -21.41 -0.71
N PRO A 54 3.15 -22.68 -0.55
CA PRO A 54 2.88 -23.72 -1.54
C PRO A 54 1.38 -23.97 -1.74
N ALA A 55 0.59 -23.98 -0.65
CA ALA A 55 -0.85 -24.19 -0.72
C ALA A 55 -1.56 -23.01 -1.43
N LEU A 56 -1.08 -21.79 -1.25
CA LEU A 56 -1.57 -20.62 -1.99
C LEU A 56 -1.25 -20.71 -3.49
N ALA A 57 -0.05 -21.19 -3.83
CA ALA A 57 0.37 -21.38 -5.22
C ALA A 57 -0.46 -22.43 -5.96
N LEU A 58 -0.84 -23.52 -5.29
CA LEU A 58 -1.62 -24.60 -5.88
C LEU A 58 -3.11 -24.27 -6.01
N ASN A 59 -3.71 -23.72 -4.96
CA ASN A 59 -5.17 -23.69 -4.83
C ASN A 59 -5.82 -22.39 -5.29
N VAL A 60 -5.11 -21.27 -5.19
CA VAL A 60 -5.63 -19.93 -5.56
C VAL A 60 -5.08 -19.50 -6.93
N LEU A 61 -3.97 -20.09 -7.35
CA LEU A 61 -3.18 -19.66 -8.49
C LEU A 61 -2.95 -20.75 -9.59
N PRO A 62 -3.85 -21.72 -9.82
CA PRO A 62 -3.56 -22.90 -10.66
C PRO A 62 -3.25 -22.60 -12.13
N SER A 63 -3.79 -21.53 -12.71
CA SER A 63 -3.55 -21.13 -14.12
C SER A 63 -2.13 -20.62 -14.42
N THR A 64 -1.23 -20.62 -13.43
CA THR A 64 0.14 -20.11 -13.57
C THR A 64 1.23 -21.18 -13.48
N LEU A 65 0.91 -22.42 -13.10
CA LEU A 65 1.90 -23.52 -13.07
C LEU A 65 2.40 -23.86 -14.48
N LYS A 66 1.56 -23.70 -15.51
CA LYS A 66 1.95 -23.87 -16.91
C LYS A 66 2.96 -22.82 -17.42
N ALA A 67 3.09 -21.68 -16.73
CA ALA A 67 4.05 -20.64 -17.07
C ALA A 67 5.35 -20.72 -16.25
N MET A 68 5.39 -21.57 -15.22
CA MET A 68 6.57 -21.76 -14.36
C MET A 68 7.58 -22.77 -14.92
N GLU A 69 7.18 -23.63 -15.86
CA GLU A 69 8.13 -24.55 -16.52
C GLU A 69 8.93 -23.88 -17.65
N ASP A 70 8.44 -22.80 -18.25
CA ASP A 70 9.00 -22.31 -19.53
C ASP A 70 9.65 -20.92 -19.51
N SER A 71 9.76 -20.19 -18.39
CA SER A 71 10.53 -18.93 -18.41
C SER A 71 11.03 -18.45 -17.03
N THR A 72 12.25 -17.95 -17.07
CA THR A 72 13.10 -17.22 -16.09
C THR A 72 12.48 -16.67 -14.78
N PRO A 73 13.29 -16.54 -13.71
CA PRO A 73 12.85 -16.22 -12.35
C PRO A 73 12.45 -14.74 -12.19
N HIS A 74 11.33 -14.35 -12.78
CA HIS A 74 10.73 -13.04 -12.60
C HIS A 74 9.86 -13.01 -11.34
N THR A 75 9.89 -11.87 -10.64
CA THR A 75 9.12 -11.58 -9.43
C THR A 75 7.66 -11.97 -9.62
N THR A 76 7.18 -12.86 -8.76
CA THR A 76 5.79 -13.29 -8.78
C THR A 76 4.95 -12.24 -8.06
N GLU A 77 4.77 -11.06 -8.65
CA GLU A 77 3.75 -10.12 -8.22
C GLU A 77 2.39 -10.66 -8.66
N ARG A 78 1.46 -10.91 -7.73
CA ARG A 78 0.14 -11.45 -8.09
C ARG A 78 -0.97 -10.75 -7.34
N THR A 79 -1.92 -10.21 -8.11
CA THR A 79 -3.09 -9.46 -7.64
C THR A 79 -4.30 -10.40 -7.56
N ILE A 80 -4.91 -10.52 -6.38
CA ILE A 80 -6.04 -11.46 -6.15
C ILE A 80 -7.32 -10.68 -5.78
N ALA A 81 -7.72 -9.67 -6.56
CA ALA A 81 -8.81 -8.77 -6.17
C ALA A 81 -10.18 -9.48 -6.01
N ASP A 82 -10.56 -10.31 -6.98
CA ASP A 82 -11.93 -10.86 -7.10
C ASP A 82 -12.16 -12.17 -6.34
N GLN A 83 -11.16 -12.66 -5.59
CA GLN A 83 -11.24 -13.94 -4.88
C GLN A 83 -11.04 -13.78 -3.37
N ILE A 84 -11.18 -12.55 -2.87
CA ILE A 84 -10.93 -12.18 -1.48
C ILE A 84 -12.22 -11.74 -0.80
N GLU A 85 -12.43 -12.30 0.38
CA GLU A 85 -13.43 -11.82 1.34
C GLU A 85 -12.75 -11.49 2.67
N PHE A 86 -13.14 -10.37 3.27
CA PHE A 86 -12.72 -10.00 4.62
C PHE A 86 -13.72 -10.56 5.62
N GLY A 87 -13.26 -11.44 6.51
CA GLY A 87 -14.14 -12.23 7.36
C GLY A 87 -14.68 -11.53 8.60
N ILE A 88 -14.18 -10.32 8.93
CA ILE A 88 -14.51 -9.62 10.18
C ILE A 88 -14.94 -8.17 9.92
N PRO A 89 -16.14 -7.73 10.40
CA PRO A 89 -16.60 -6.35 10.27
C PRO A 89 -15.69 -5.31 10.95
N LEU A 90 -15.07 -5.66 12.08
CA LEU A 90 -14.13 -4.81 12.81
C LEU A 90 -12.95 -4.35 11.94
N TRP A 91 -12.53 -5.18 10.97
CA TRP A 91 -11.51 -4.79 9.99
C TRP A 91 -11.97 -3.61 9.13
N ASN A 92 -13.21 -3.66 8.64
CA ASN A 92 -13.75 -2.62 7.78
C ASN A 92 -13.91 -1.30 8.54
N GLU A 93 -14.41 -1.35 9.78
CA GLU A 93 -14.51 -0.18 10.66
C GLU A 93 -13.13 0.45 10.93
N TRP A 94 -12.12 -0.40 11.16
CA TRP A 94 -10.75 0.05 11.37
C TRP A 94 -10.15 0.69 10.12
N VAL A 95 -10.33 0.10 8.93
CA VAL A 95 -9.91 0.68 7.65
C VAL A 95 -10.61 2.01 7.38
N GLU A 96 -11.91 2.12 7.67
CA GLU A 96 -12.65 3.38 7.55
C GLU A 96 -12.14 4.47 8.51
N GLY A 97 -11.81 4.10 9.76
CA GLY A 97 -11.19 5.01 10.72
C GLY A 97 -9.85 5.54 10.20
N PHE A 98 -9.00 4.64 9.71
CA PHE A 98 -7.71 5.01 9.14
C PHE A 98 -7.85 5.86 7.87
N CYS A 99 -8.88 5.63 7.06
CA CYS A 99 -9.18 6.44 5.89
C CYS A 99 -9.38 7.92 6.25
N LYS A 100 -10.15 8.19 7.30
CA LYS A 100 -10.40 9.55 7.79
C LYS A 100 -9.12 10.21 8.28
N GLU A 101 -8.33 9.49 9.08
CA GLU A 101 -7.05 9.99 9.58
C GLU A 101 -6.08 10.31 8.43
N THR A 102 -5.92 9.38 7.49
CA THR A 102 -5.07 9.54 6.32
C THR A 102 -5.49 10.73 5.48
N TYR A 103 -6.79 10.90 5.24
CA TYR A 103 -7.34 12.03 4.49
C TYR A 103 -6.93 13.38 5.10
N ILE A 104 -7.01 13.49 6.44
CA ILE A 104 -6.57 14.67 7.17
C ILE A 104 -5.05 14.86 7.04
N ARG A 105 -4.27 13.81 7.30
CA ARG A 105 -2.80 13.86 7.29
C ARG A 105 -2.19 14.17 5.91
N LEU A 106 -2.84 13.74 4.84
CA LEU A 106 -2.45 14.08 3.46
C LEU A 106 -2.86 15.52 3.07
N GLY A 107 -3.51 16.27 3.97
CA GLY A 107 -3.83 17.68 3.76
C GLY A 107 -5.10 17.94 2.94
N PHE A 108 -5.97 16.93 2.77
CA PHE A 108 -7.23 17.09 2.04
C PHE A 108 -8.37 17.69 2.88
N GLU A 109 -8.10 18.06 4.13
CA GLU A 109 -9.08 18.72 5.00
C GLU A 109 -9.39 20.15 4.51
N ARG A 110 -10.25 20.24 3.50
CA ARG A 110 -10.83 21.50 3.02
C ARG A 110 -12.32 21.34 2.84
N LYS A 111 -13.08 21.81 3.84
CA LYS A 111 -14.51 22.19 3.80
C LYS A 111 -15.55 21.11 3.44
N SER A 112 -15.16 19.92 3.01
CA SER A 112 -16.09 18.82 2.70
C SER A 112 -16.56 18.12 3.97
N LYS A 113 -17.88 18.03 4.18
CA LYS A 113 -18.49 17.17 5.21
C LYS A 113 -18.46 15.68 4.83
N ARG A 114 -18.03 15.34 3.61
CA ARG A 114 -17.98 13.96 3.10
C ARG A 114 -16.54 13.47 3.10
N PHE A 115 -16.31 12.43 3.90
CA PHE A 115 -15.07 11.67 3.85
C PHE A 115 -15.04 10.79 2.60
N PRO A 116 -13.84 10.55 2.05
CA PRO A 116 -13.67 9.61 0.95
C PRO A 116 -14.01 8.18 1.38
N LYS A 117 -14.37 7.34 0.40
CA LYS A 117 -14.51 5.90 0.59
C LYS A 117 -13.24 5.21 0.12
N MET A 118 -12.78 4.20 0.87
CA MET A 118 -11.76 3.27 0.39
C MET A 118 -12.42 2.16 -0.42
N LYS A 119 -11.77 1.78 -1.51
CA LYS A 119 -12.12 0.60 -2.28
C LYS A 119 -10.91 -0.33 -2.26
N PHE A 120 -11.11 -1.56 -1.81
CA PHE A 120 -10.09 -2.59 -1.95
C PHE A 120 -9.78 -2.81 -3.43
N SER A 121 -8.50 -2.67 -3.79
CA SER A 121 -8.04 -2.79 -5.18
C SER A 121 -7.41 -4.15 -5.42
N ARG A 122 -6.45 -4.55 -4.57
CA ARG A 122 -5.69 -5.79 -4.73
C ARG A 122 -5.04 -6.24 -3.43
N LEU A 123 -4.84 -7.55 -3.31
CA LEU A 123 -3.86 -8.15 -2.40
C LEU A 123 -2.69 -8.64 -3.24
N GLN A 124 -1.47 -8.29 -2.84
CA GLN A 124 -0.24 -8.75 -3.45
C GLN A 124 0.52 -9.62 -2.45
N ILE A 125 0.91 -10.81 -2.90
CA ILE A 125 1.81 -11.70 -2.15
C ILE A 125 3.15 -11.66 -2.86
N CYS A 126 4.19 -11.37 -2.10
CA CYS A 126 5.51 -11.15 -2.65
C CYS A 126 6.49 -12.18 -2.08
N ARG A 127 7.22 -12.85 -2.96
CA ARG A 127 8.28 -13.79 -2.58
C ARG A 127 9.63 -13.23 -2.98
N LYS A 128 10.62 -13.41 -2.11
CA LYS A 128 12.02 -13.13 -2.43
C LYS A 128 12.45 -13.94 -3.65
N ASN A 129 12.89 -13.26 -4.71
CA ASN A 129 13.70 -13.85 -5.76
C ASN A 129 14.85 -12.94 -6.16
N SER A 130 15.90 -13.53 -6.72
CA SER A 130 17.24 -12.94 -6.88
C SER A 130 17.35 -11.83 -7.94
N SER A 131 16.28 -11.54 -8.68
CA SER A 131 16.39 -10.81 -9.95
C SER A 131 15.74 -9.43 -9.98
N ASN A 132 14.83 -9.09 -9.04
CA ASN A 132 14.26 -7.75 -8.98
C ASN A 132 14.09 -7.30 -7.53
N ARG A 133 14.69 -6.14 -7.20
CA ARG A 133 14.78 -5.66 -5.81
C ARG A 133 13.58 -4.82 -5.38
N TYR A 134 12.65 -4.49 -6.27
CA TYR A 134 11.55 -3.57 -5.97
C TYR A 134 10.23 -3.95 -6.66
N MET A 135 9.11 -3.56 -6.04
CA MET A 135 7.73 -3.71 -6.55
C MET A 135 7.03 -2.35 -6.63
N GLU A 136 6.38 -2.03 -7.75
CA GLU A 136 5.59 -0.78 -7.88
C GLU A 136 4.20 -0.95 -7.26
N LEU A 137 3.97 -0.30 -6.13
CA LEU A 137 2.73 -0.46 -5.35
C LEU A 137 1.66 0.60 -5.65
N ALA A 138 2.07 1.75 -6.16
CA ALA A 138 1.17 2.81 -6.60
C ALA A 138 1.57 3.24 -8.00
N SER A 139 0.68 2.98 -8.95
CA SER A 139 0.83 3.39 -10.35
C SER A 139 -0.07 4.60 -10.64
N ASN A 140 0.31 5.38 -11.65
CA ASN A 140 -0.45 6.51 -12.19
C ASN A 140 -1.67 6.04 -13.01
N ASP A 141 -2.36 5.01 -12.54
CA ASP A 141 -3.45 4.39 -13.29
C ASP A 141 -4.59 5.39 -13.49
N GLN A 142 -4.76 5.80 -14.75
CA GLN A 142 -5.74 6.79 -15.17
C GLN A 142 -7.16 6.23 -15.14
N THR A 143 -7.33 4.92 -14.98
CA THR A 143 -8.63 4.24 -15.02
C THR A 143 -9.55 4.56 -13.85
N SER A 144 -9.00 4.97 -12.70
CA SER A 144 -9.78 5.46 -11.55
C SER A 144 -9.77 6.99 -11.53
N VAL A 145 -10.61 7.61 -12.38
CA VAL A 145 -10.75 9.07 -12.51
C VAL A 145 -11.07 9.74 -11.16
N SER A 146 -11.69 9.02 -10.21
CA SER A 146 -12.10 9.56 -8.90
C SER A 146 -11.16 9.24 -7.73
N ALA A 147 -10.10 8.46 -7.91
CA ALA A 147 -9.16 8.17 -6.82
C ALA A 147 -8.14 9.31 -6.68
N PHE A 148 -7.87 9.75 -5.45
CA PHE A 148 -6.91 10.83 -5.15
C PHE A 148 -5.66 10.33 -4.41
N GLY A 149 -5.65 9.06 -3.98
CA GLY A 149 -4.55 8.47 -3.25
C GLY A 149 -4.67 6.96 -3.12
N THR A 150 -3.58 6.34 -2.68
CA THR A 150 -3.46 4.90 -2.49
C THR A 150 -3.08 4.62 -1.04
N VAL A 151 -3.69 3.57 -0.47
CA VAL A 151 -3.29 3.04 0.84
C VAL A 151 -2.82 1.60 0.67
N ILE A 152 -1.66 1.34 1.24
CA ILE A 152 -0.98 0.06 1.29
C ILE A 152 -1.00 -0.39 2.74
N ILE A 153 -1.57 -1.57 2.98
CA ILE A 153 -1.61 -2.20 4.30
C ILE A 153 -0.67 -3.40 4.26
N LEU A 154 0.43 -3.29 4.97
CA LEU A 154 1.39 -4.38 5.15
C LEU A 154 0.91 -5.25 6.31
N LEU A 155 0.48 -6.46 5.98
CA LEU A 155 -0.02 -7.41 6.96
C LEU A 155 1.13 -8.10 7.72
N PRO A 156 0.86 -8.65 8.92
CA PRO A 156 1.82 -9.45 9.67
C PRO A 156 2.38 -10.59 8.82
N SER A 157 3.70 -10.76 8.86
CA SER A 157 4.45 -11.66 7.98
C SER A 157 5.87 -11.83 8.51
N GLU A 158 6.41 -13.05 8.49
CA GLU A 158 7.77 -13.34 8.96
C GLU A 158 8.86 -12.77 8.02
N TYR A 159 8.50 -12.35 6.80
CA TYR A 159 9.46 -11.86 5.80
C TYR A 159 10.15 -10.54 6.19
N SER A 160 11.46 -10.50 5.93
CA SER A 160 12.35 -9.35 6.08
C SER A 160 12.38 -8.48 4.81
N GLY A 161 12.82 -7.22 4.96
CA GLY A 161 12.82 -6.25 3.85
C GLY A 161 11.45 -5.66 3.57
N ARG A 162 11.06 -4.68 4.38
CA ARG A 162 9.83 -3.89 4.21
C ARG A 162 10.19 -2.42 4.02
N GLN A 163 11.08 -2.15 3.09
CA GLN A 163 11.54 -0.79 2.85
C GLN A 163 10.72 -0.19 1.70
N LEU A 164 9.93 0.83 1.98
CA LEU A 164 9.13 1.57 1.00
C LEU A 164 9.88 2.83 0.61
N GLU A 165 10.16 2.99 -0.67
CA GLU A 165 10.62 4.25 -1.24
C GLU A 165 9.46 4.93 -1.93
N VAL A 166 9.22 6.17 -1.54
CA VAL A 166 8.19 7.01 -2.11
C VAL A 166 8.85 8.23 -2.73
N SER A 167 8.49 8.52 -3.98
CA SER A 167 8.96 9.70 -4.68
C SER A 167 7.79 10.54 -5.19
N HIS A 168 7.93 11.86 -5.06
CA HIS A 168 7.00 12.84 -5.59
C HIS A 168 7.78 14.09 -6.01
N SER A 169 7.65 14.49 -7.28
CA SER A 169 8.45 15.56 -7.88
C SER A 169 9.96 15.29 -7.72
N SER A 170 10.71 16.19 -7.05
CA SER A 170 12.15 16.07 -6.79
C SER A 170 12.47 15.45 -5.43
N THR A 171 11.47 15.04 -4.64
CA THR A 171 11.66 14.50 -3.29
C THR A 171 11.46 13.00 -3.28
N THR A 172 12.48 12.27 -2.80
CA THR A 172 12.42 10.83 -2.53
C THR A 172 12.63 10.60 -1.04
N GLN A 173 11.79 9.77 -0.43
CA GLN A 173 11.93 9.35 0.96
C GLN A 173 11.83 7.84 1.07
N THR A 174 12.55 7.28 2.02
CA THR A 174 12.57 5.85 2.27
C THR A 174 12.11 5.55 3.69
N VAL A 175 11.12 4.69 3.81
CA VAL A 175 10.52 4.26 5.07
C VAL A 175 10.83 2.78 5.28
N ASP A 176 11.46 2.45 6.40
CA ASP A 176 11.76 1.07 6.75
C ASP A 176 10.79 0.55 7.82
N PHE A 177 9.99 -0.46 7.44
CA PHE A 177 9.10 -1.18 8.35
C PHE A 177 9.71 -2.48 8.89
N SER A 178 10.93 -2.85 8.49
CA SER A 178 11.60 -4.08 8.94
C SER A 178 11.96 -4.08 10.43
N VAL A 179 12.20 -2.89 11.00
CA VAL A 179 12.49 -2.70 12.43
C VAL A 179 11.26 -2.97 13.31
N LYS A 180 10.06 -2.95 12.71
CA LYS A 180 8.78 -2.97 13.42
C LYS A 180 8.11 -4.33 13.25
N SER A 181 8.57 -5.30 14.06
CA SER A 181 8.01 -6.64 14.38
C SER A 181 7.18 -7.38 13.30
N PRO A 182 7.48 -8.66 12.99
CA PRO A 182 6.73 -9.45 12.00
C PRO A 182 5.23 -9.62 12.35
N PHE A 183 4.86 -9.34 13.59
CA PHE A 183 3.49 -9.45 14.12
C PHE A 183 2.66 -8.18 13.99
N MET A 184 3.24 -7.07 13.51
CA MET A 184 2.54 -5.79 13.42
C MET A 184 2.03 -5.52 12.01
N THR A 185 0.86 -4.85 11.94
CA THR A 185 0.34 -4.27 10.71
C THR A 185 0.97 -2.89 10.52
N ALA A 186 1.48 -2.64 9.32
CA ALA A 186 2.01 -1.33 8.95
C ALA A 186 1.15 -0.70 7.86
N LEU A 187 1.05 0.61 7.90
CA LEU A 187 0.21 1.38 7.00
C LEU A 187 1.07 2.40 6.28
N PHE A 188 0.82 2.51 4.99
CA PHE A 188 1.40 3.52 4.13
C PHE A 188 0.30 4.10 3.26
N ALA A 189 0.23 5.42 3.19
CA ALA A 189 -0.71 6.13 2.33
C ALA A 189 0.04 7.17 1.51
N CYS A 190 -0.36 7.39 0.26
CA CYS A 190 0.23 8.43 -0.57
C CYS A 190 -0.76 9.07 -1.53
N HIS A 191 -0.40 10.24 -2.04
CA HIS A 191 -1.11 10.90 -3.13
C HIS A 191 -1.05 10.04 -4.41
N LYS A 192 -2.06 10.16 -5.30
CA LYS A 192 -2.09 9.43 -6.58
C LYS A 192 -0.87 9.69 -7.46
N GLN A 193 -0.26 10.86 -7.33
CA GLN A 193 0.91 11.27 -8.12
C GLN A 193 2.25 10.78 -7.54
N ALA A 194 2.24 10.18 -6.34
CA ALA A 194 3.45 9.62 -5.76
C ALA A 194 3.74 8.24 -6.38
N LYS A 195 5.01 8.01 -6.71
CA LYS A 195 5.50 6.68 -7.10
C LYS A 195 5.97 5.95 -5.86
N VAL A 196 5.58 4.68 -5.72
CA VAL A 196 5.91 3.87 -4.54
C VAL A 196 6.57 2.58 -4.98
N HIS A 197 7.80 2.37 -4.52
CA HIS A 197 8.57 1.15 -4.73
C HIS A 197 8.79 0.44 -3.39
N MET A 198 8.47 -0.85 -3.31
CA MET A 198 8.74 -1.67 -2.13
C MET A 198 9.93 -2.57 -2.38
N TYR A 199 10.97 -2.42 -1.57
CA TYR A 199 12.12 -3.30 -1.55
C TYR A 199 11.90 -4.48 -0.60
N ILE A 200 11.94 -5.68 -1.17
CA ILE A 200 11.84 -6.96 -0.47
C ILE A 200 13.25 -7.56 -0.44
N ARG A 201 13.73 -7.99 0.74
CA ARG A 201 15.11 -8.45 0.95
C ARG A 201 15.19 -9.91 1.33
#